data_AF-A0A0F9L7Y2-F1
#
_entry.id   AF-A0A0F9L7Y2-F1
#
_cell.length_a   1.000
_cell.length_b   1.000
_cell.length_c   1.000
_cell.angle_alpha   90.00
_cell.angle_beta   90.00
_cell.angle_gamma   90.00
#
_symmetry.space_group_name_H-M   'P 1'
#
loop_
_entity.id
_entity.type
_entity.pdbx_description
1 polymer ?
#
loop_
_entity_poly.entity_id
_entity_poly.type
_entity_poly.pdbx_seq_one_letter_code
_entity_poly.pdbx_strand_id
1 'polypeptide(L)'
;YNNYEPMGPLFRTGDISKRGDIVGLAADKDWLYVAVDEGTNTIIYKGREVRKDGDLRWEWCPWIFLGTKTLQTMAVIQHSTTDRRLWFGYTNSTAYVILSDNPTSDSAARFAPSGFVRMSYDLGNDLINDKLWQSAILQVVGGATGETVQVKYRKDTDTSATSIIAAAVTNGVYESNFSSALTSKRIQFEIHLASNTNTATPEVSYFQAKGVEKPTVVRIHEAVYKMGDKPTDRVSTLRSLLRTAGSTTNLIRFADLRYGDSTVDGKTYVWTSMAPGWPKEVEILRDKSRQPEIGIQVKLIEVSYTLT
;
A
#
# COMPACT_ATOMS: atom_id res chain seq x y z
N TYR A 1 22.64 -30.45 -0.66
CA TYR A 1 22.06 -29.72 0.49
C TYR A 1 20.98 -28.81 -0.07
N ASN A 2 19.73 -29.19 0.10
CA ASN A 2 18.56 -28.42 -0.33
C ASN A 2 18.36 -27.27 0.66
N ASN A 3 18.66 -26.04 0.25
CA ASN A 3 18.17 -24.87 0.97
C ASN A 3 16.69 -24.70 0.58
N TYR A 4 15.83 -25.23 1.44
CA TYR A 4 14.45 -24.77 1.55
C TYR A 4 14.52 -23.29 1.96
N GLU A 5 14.27 -22.38 1.02
CA GLU A 5 13.89 -21.02 1.35
C GLU A 5 12.37 -21.04 1.60
N PRO A 6 11.92 -20.87 2.85
CA PRO A 6 10.50 -20.77 3.14
C PRO A 6 10.00 -19.48 2.49
N MET A 7 9.05 -19.61 1.57
CA MET A 7 8.13 -18.56 1.12
C MET A 7 8.77 -17.16 0.97
N GLY A 8 9.01 -16.76 -0.29
CA GLY A 8 9.66 -15.49 -0.64
C GLY A 8 9.20 -14.26 0.16
N PRO A 9 10.09 -13.27 0.33
CA PRO A 9 9.96 -12.21 1.31
C PRO A 9 8.65 -11.41 1.21
N LEU A 10 7.80 -11.52 2.24
CA LEU A 10 6.60 -10.72 2.54
C LEU A 10 6.86 -9.21 2.73
N PHE A 11 8.04 -8.71 2.37
CA PHE A 11 8.52 -7.36 2.72
C PHE A 11 8.33 -6.34 1.58
N ARG A 12 7.88 -6.74 0.40
CA ARG A 12 7.54 -5.78 -0.66
C ARG A 12 6.11 -5.29 -0.41
N THR A 13 5.99 -4.01 -0.10
CA THR A 13 4.82 -3.25 0.37
C THR A 13 3.55 -3.29 -0.52
N GLY A 14 3.50 -4.17 -1.51
CA GLY A 14 2.36 -4.37 -2.42
C GLY A 14 1.56 -5.64 -2.17
N ASP A 15 2.02 -6.54 -1.31
CA ASP A 15 1.26 -7.75 -1.01
C ASP A 15 0.01 -7.39 -0.22
N ILE A 16 -1.12 -7.95 -0.64
CA ILE A 16 -2.39 -7.85 0.06
C ILE A 16 -2.14 -8.34 1.50
N SER A 17 -2.09 -7.43 2.47
CA SER A 17 -1.97 -7.76 3.89
C SER A 17 -3.31 -8.33 4.38
N LYS A 18 -3.65 -9.54 3.95
CA LYS A 18 -4.85 -10.26 4.35
C LYS A 18 -4.54 -11.05 5.61
N ARG A 19 -5.39 -10.86 6.62
CA ARG A 19 -5.34 -11.61 7.89
C ARG A 19 -6.63 -12.41 7.98
N GLY A 20 -6.51 -13.67 8.35
CA GLY A 20 -7.65 -14.56 8.52
C GLY A 20 -7.20 -16.01 8.57
N ASP A 21 -8.13 -16.89 8.91
CA ASP A 21 -7.89 -18.32 9.02
C ASP A 21 -8.22 -19.02 7.71
N ILE A 22 -7.35 -19.94 7.27
CA ILE A 22 -7.61 -20.75 6.08
C ILE A 22 -8.65 -21.81 6.45
N VAL A 23 -9.85 -21.71 5.85
CA VAL A 23 -10.99 -22.60 6.13
C VAL A 23 -11.30 -23.57 4.98
N GLY A 24 -10.59 -23.45 3.86
CA GLY A 24 -10.71 -24.39 2.76
C GLY A 24 -9.66 -24.16 1.69
N LEU A 25 -9.28 -25.22 1.00
CA LEU A 25 -8.28 -25.20 -0.04
C LEU A 25 -8.64 -26.20 -1.14
N ALA A 26 -8.53 -25.76 -2.39
CA ALA A 26 -8.66 -26.60 -3.57
C ALA A 26 -7.67 -26.11 -4.61
N ALA A 27 -7.24 -26.98 -5.52
CA ALA A 27 -6.30 -26.61 -6.56
C ALA A 27 -6.72 -27.23 -7.89
N ASP A 28 -6.33 -26.58 -8.97
CA ASP A 28 -6.24 -27.19 -10.29
C ASP A 28 -4.78 -27.19 -10.77
N LYS A 29 -4.55 -27.38 -12.07
CA LYS A 29 -3.21 -27.43 -12.64
C LYS A 29 -2.46 -26.09 -12.53
N ASP A 30 -3.18 -24.98 -12.65
CA ASP A 30 -2.62 -23.65 -12.88
C ASP A 30 -2.91 -22.67 -11.72
N TRP A 31 -3.91 -22.99 -10.89
CA TRP A 31 -4.42 -22.12 -9.83
C TRP A 31 -4.63 -22.84 -8.50
N LEU A 32 -4.36 -22.10 -7.41
CA LEU A 32 -4.68 -22.46 -6.04
C LEU A 32 -5.86 -21.61 -5.56
N TYR A 33 -6.91 -22.25 -5.04
CA TYR A 33 -8.09 -21.61 -4.49
C TYR A 33 -8.08 -21.76 -2.98
N VAL A 34 -8.12 -20.63 -2.26
CA VAL A 34 -8.03 -20.62 -0.79
C VAL A 34 -9.18 -19.82 -0.23
N ALA A 35 -10.01 -20.42 0.61
CA ALA A 35 -10.96 -19.68 1.42
C ALA A 35 -10.30 -19.20 2.70
N VAL A 36 -10.41 -17.90 2.94
CA VAL A 36 -9.93 -17.25 4.14
C VAL A 36 -11.14 -16.66 4.87
N ASP A 37 -11.30 -17.03 6.14
CA ASP A 37 -12.19 -16.38 7.07
C ASP A 37 -11.50 -15.15 7.66
N GLU A 38 -11.92 -13.96 7.24
CA GLU A 38 -11.41 -12.67 7.73
C GLU A 38 -12.13 -12.21 9.02
N GLY A 39 -12.79 -13.14 9.73
CA GLY A 39 -13.49 -12.94 10.99
C GLY A 39 -14.96 -12.56 10.83
N THR A 40 -15.28 -11.63 9.94
CA THR A 40 -16.69 -11.29 9.60
C THR A 40 -17.13 -11.87 8.27
N ASN A 41 -16.21 -12.03 7.33
CA ASN A 41 -16.50 -12.48 5.98
C ASN A 41 -15.55 -13.59 5.57
N THR A 42 -16.09 -14.57 4.87
CA THR A 42 -15.30 -15.57 4.15
C THR A 42 -15.16 -15.16 2.69
N ILE A 43 -13.93 -15.15 2.20
CA ILE A 43 -13.59 -14.84 0.80
C ILE A 43 -12.77 -15.98 0.23
N ILE A 44 -13.13 -16.46 -0.96
CA ILE A 44 -12.31 -17.38 -1.73
C ILE A 44 -11.39 -16.55 -2.62
N TYR A 45 -10.10 -16.74 -2.42
CA TYR A 45 -9.03 -16.15 -3.19
C TYR A 45 -8.58 -17.12 -4.28
N LYS A 46 -8.28 -16.58 -5.45
CA LYS A 46 -7.64 -17.29 -6.56
C LYS A 46 -6.18 -16.84 -6.61
N GLY A 47 -5.27 -17.79 -6.42
CA GLY A 47 -3.83 -17.56 -6.37
C GLY A 47 -3.11 -18.32 -7.48
N ARG A 48 -2.05 -17.74 -8.02
CA ARG A 48 -1.09 -18.47 -8.87
C ARG A 48 0.33 -18.09 -8.51
N GLU A 49 1.24 -19.01 -8.74
CA GLU A 49 2.66 -18.72 -8.69
C GLU A 49 3.07 -17.99 -9.98
N VAL A 50 3.77 -16.87 -9.83
CA VAL A 50 4.27 -16.05 -10.93
C VAL A 50 5.74 -15.79 -10.70
N ARG A 51 6.52 -15.91 -11.76
CA ARG A 51 7.90 -15.45 -11.75
C ARG A 51 7.96 -14.01 -12.23
N LYS A 52 8.39 -13.10 -11.37
CA LYS A 52 8.58 -11.68 -11.71
C LYS A 52 9.87 -11.15 -11.12
N ASP A 53 10.63 -10.41 -11.92
CA ASP A 53 11.89 -9.78 -11.51
C ASP A 53 12.92 -10.77 -10.94
N GLY A 54 12.94 -12.00 -11.46
CA GLY A 54 13.84 -13.08 -11.03
C GLY A 54 13.31 -13.94 -9.88
N ASP A 55 12.33 -13.46 -9.12
CA ASP A 55 11.78 -14.09 -7.93
C ASP A 55 10.47 -14.85 -8.22
N LEU A 56 10.28 -15.98 -7.55
CA LEU A 56 9.00 -16.71 -7.51
C LEU A 56 8.13 -16.12 -6.41
N ARG A 57 6.89 -15.75 -6.75
CA ARG A 57 5.93 -15.17 -5.82
C ARG A 57 4.52 -15.67 -6.09
N TRP A 58 3.69 -15.70 -5.06
CA TRP A 58 2.26 -15.96 -5.20
C TRP A 58 1.51 -14.65 -5.41
N GLU A 59 0.77 -14.56 -6.51
CA GLU A 59 -0.16 -13.47 -6.75
C GLU A 59 -1.57 -13.92 -6.38
N TRP A 60 -2.23 -13.17 -5.50
CA TRP A 60 -3.56 -13.48 -4.98
C TRP A 60 -4.58 -12.44 -5.43
N CYS A 61 -5.74 -12.90 -5.87
CA CYS A 61 -6.88 -12.06 -6.22
C CYS A 61 -8.14 -12.51 -5.45
N PRO A 62 -8.87 -11.60 -4.77
CA PRO A 62 -10.17 -11.95 -4.21
C PRO A 62 -11.12 -12.30 -5.36
N TRP A 63 -11.81 -13.44 -5.24
CA TRP A 63 -12.58 -13.97 -6.37
C TRP A 63 -14.05 -14.23 -6.02
N ILE A 64 -14.34 -14.93 -4.92
CA ILE A 64 -15.73 -15.24 -4.51
C ILE A 64 -15.97 -14.70 -3.10
N PHE A 65 -16.98 -13.85 -2.96
CA PHE A 65 -17.42 -13.32 -1.67
C PHE A 65 -18.55 -14.18 -1.10
N LEU A 66 -18.27 -14.92 -0.03
CA LEU A 66 -19.30 -15.69 0.69
C LEU A 66 -19.99 -14.85 1.80
N GLY A 67 -19.40 -13.71 2.17
CA GLY A 67 -19.89 -12.88 3.26
C GLY A 67 -19.86 -13.65 4.58
N THR A 68 -20.91 -13.53 5.38
CA THR A 68 -21.02 -14.20 6.69
C THR A 68 -21.28 -15.72 6.59
N LYS A 69 -21.28 -16.29 5.39
CA LYS A 69 -21.55 -17.71 5.19
C LYS A 69 -20.30 -18.53 5.45
N THR A 70 -20.38 -19.46 6.39
CA THR A 70 -19.31 -20.40 6.72
C THR A 70 -19.08 -21.39 5.57
N LEU A 71 -17.85 -21.50 5.09
CA LEU A 71 -17.46 -22.56 4.16
C LEU A 71 -17.41 -23.90 4.89
N GLN A 72 -17.96 -24.95 4.29
CA GLN A 72 -17.88 -26.32 4.81
C GLN A 72 -16.81 -27.14 4.08
N THR A 73 -16.79 -27.07 2.75
CA THR A 73 -15.85 -27.81 1.91
C THR A 73 -15.72 -27.15 0.56
N MET A 74 -14.60 -27.39 -0.13
CA MET A 74 -14.42 -27.01 -1.52
C MET A 74 -13.62 -28.07 -2.28
N ALA A 75 -13.93 -28.25 -3.56
CA ALA A 75 -13.22 -29.17 -4.44
C ALA A 75 -13.31 -28.70 -5.89
N VAL A 76 -12.21 -28.86 -6.63
CA VAL A 76 -12.24 -28.76 -8.09
C VAL A 76 -12.68 -30.11 -8.65
N ILE A 77 -13.75 -30.11 -9.45
CA ILE A 77 -14.30 -31.31 -10.07
C ILE A 77 -14.53 -31.03 -11.55
N GLN A 78 -14.13 -31.98 -12.39
CA GLN A 78 -14.41 -31.99 -13.82
C GLN A 78 -14.95 -33.37 -14.20
N HIS A 79 -16.19 -33.43 -14.71
CA HIS A 79 -16.70 -34.64 -15.34
C HIS A 79 -16.19 -34.70 -16.79
N SER A 80 -16.11 -35.89 -17.39
CA SER A 80 -15.57 -36.09 -18.75
C SER A 80 -16.31 -35.34 -19.85
N THR A 81 -17.52 -34.85 -19.56
CA THR A 81 -18.43 -34.17 -20.50
C THR A 81 -18.79 -32.74 -20.10
N THR A 82 -18.22 -32.21 -19.01
CA THR A 82 -18.57 -30.87 -18.50
C THR A 82 -17.33 -30.02 -18.27
N ASP A 83 -17.55 -28.71 -18.26
CA ASP A 83 -16.52 -27.75 -17.87
C ASP A 83 -16.03 -28.03 -16.44
N ARG A 84 -14.77 -27.67 -16.20
CA ARG A 84 -14.16 -27.74 -14.86
C ARG A 84 -14.86 -26.75 -13.94
N ARG A 85 -15.18 -27.18 -12.73
CA ARG A 85 -15.91 -26.36 -11.75
C ARG A 85 -15.23 -26.40 -10.40
N LEU A 86 -15.19 -25.26 -9.71
CA LEU A 86 -14.94 -25.22 -8.27
C LEU A 86 -16.29 -25.35 -7.58
N TRP A 87 -16.51 -26.50 -6.94
CA TRP A 87 -17.66 -26.75 -6.08
C TRP A 87 -17.31 -26.34 -4.67
N PHE A 88 -18.27 -25.73 -3.98
CA PHE A 88 -18.12 -25.39 -2.58
C PHE A 88 -19.45 -25.49 -1.83
N GLY A 89 -19.39 -26.12 -0.66
CA GLY A 89 -20.47 -26.14 0.31
C GLY A 89 -20.33 -24.94 1.24
N TYR A 90 -21.42 -24.21 1.46
CA TYR A 90 -21.47 -23.10 2.39
C TYR A 90 -22.75 -23.15 3.21
N THR A 91 -22.65 -22.91 4.53
CA THR A 91 -23.75 -23.04 5.48
C THR A 91 -24.48 -24.38 5.29
N ASN A 92 -25.65 -24.38 4.63
CA ASN A 92 -26.49 -25.56 4.34
C ASN A 92 -26.83 -25.66 2.84
N SER A 93 -25.94 -25.20 1.97
CA SER A 93 -26.15 -25.15 0.52
C SER A 93 -24.87 -25.43 -0.24
N THR A 94 -25.01 -25.76 -1.51
CA THR A 94 -23.89 -26.02 -2.41
C THR A 94 -23.98 -25.06 -3.59
N ALA A 95 -22.86 -24.48 -3.98
CA ALA A 95 -22.73 -23.75 -5.24
C ALA A 95 -21.49 -24.20 -5.99
N TYR A 96 -21.40 -23.75 -7.23
CA TYR A 96 -20.21 -23.89 -8.03
C TYR A 96 -19.95 -22.62 -8.83
N VAL A 97 -18.70 -22.45 -9.23
CA VAL A 97 -18.30 -21.53 -10.29
C VAL A 97 -17.56 -22.31 -11.37
N ILE A 98 -17.73 -21.89 -12.61
CA ILE A 98 -17.01 -22.47 -13.75
C ILE A 98 -15.57 -21.94 -13.72
N LEU A 99 -14.62 -22.83 -13.96
CA LEU A 99 -13.21 -22.51 -14.12
C LEU A 99 -12.94 -22.31 -15.60
N SER A 100 -12.92 -21.06 -16.02
CA SER A 100 -12.64 -20.64 -17.39
C SER A 100 -11.44 -19.69 -17.41
N ASP A 101 -10.59 -19.83 -18.41
CA ASP A 101 -9.44 -18.92 -18.62
C ASP A 101 -9.90 -17.57 -19.16
N ASN A 102 -11.02 -17.55 -19.89
CA ASN A 102 -11.64 -16.34 -20.40
C ASN A 102 -13.15 -16.35 -20.15
N PRO A 103 -13.60 -16.02 -18.92
CA PRO A 103 -15.00 -16.12 -18.53
C PRO A 103 -15.91 -15.21 -19.35
N THR A 104 -15.42 -14.10 -19.92
CA THR A 104 -16.26 -13.18 -20.73
C THR A 104 -16.52 -13.73 -22.14
N SER A 105 -15.73 -14.70 -22.60
CA SER A 105 -15.97 -15.45 -23.85
C SER A 105 -16.73 -16.77 -23.65
N ASP A 106 -16.97 -17.18 -22.41
CA ASP A 106 -17.56 -18.46 -22.07
C ASP A 106 -19.07 -18.33 -21.82
N SER A 107 -19.87 -18.90 -22.72
CA SER A 107 -21.34 -18.85 -22.64
C SER A 107 -21.93 -19.50 -21.38
N ALA A 108 -21.18 -20.38 -20.72
CA ALA A 108 -21.60 -21.02 -19.48
C ALA A 108 -21.28 -20.18 -18.24
N ALA A 109 -20.33 -19.23 -18.33
CA ALA A 109 -19.95 -18.38 -17.22
C ALA A 109 -21.12 -17.51 -16.73
N ARG A 110 -21.16 -17.28 -15.42
CA ARG A 110 -22.17 -16.42 -14.78
C ARG A 110 -21.50 -15.41 -13.88
N PHE A 111 -21.96 -14.18 -13.96
CA PHE A 111 -21.43 -13.04 -13.21
C PHE A 111 -22.37 -12.62 -12.10
N ALA A 112 -21.80 -12.17 -10.99
CA ALA A 112 -22.57 -11.54 -9.93
C ALA A 112 -23.08 -10.17 -10.40
N PRO A 113 -24.28 -9.74 -10.00
CA PRO A 113 -24.85 -8.45 -10.42
C PRO A 113 -24.06 -7.25 -9.91
N SER A 114 -23.27 -7.42 -8.84
CA SER A 114 -22.36 -6.40 -8.34
C SER A 114 -21.23 -7.01 -7.52
N GLY A 115 -20.08 -6.35 -7.52
CA GLY A 115 -18.94 -6.68 -6.67
C GLY A 115 -17.97 -5.51 -6.58
N PHE A 116 -16.96 -5.62 -5.72
CA PHE A 116 -15.88 -4.65 -5.69
C PHE A 116 -14.54 -5.32 -5.41
N VAL A 117 -13.49 -4.75 -5.97
CA VAL A 117 -12.11 -5.09 -5.65
C VAL A 117 -11.55 -3.96 -4.80
N ARG A 118 -11.17 -4.29 -3.56
CA ARG A 118 -10.51 -3.36 -2.64
C ARG A 118 -9.01 -3.56 -2.71
N MET A 119 -8.30 -2.51 -3.10
CA MET A 119 -6.84 -2.49 -3.21
C MET A 119 -6.20 -2.35 -1.82
N SER A 120 -4.90 -2.59 -1.73
CA SER A 120 -4.13 -2.26 -0.53
C SER A 120 -4.14 -0.74 -0.29
N TYR A 121 -3.82 -0.34 0.94
CA TYR A 121 -3.56 1.08 1.20
C TYR A 121 -2.32 1.52 0.43
N ASP A 122 -2.45 2.55 -0.38
CA ASP A 122 -1.32 3.30 -0.91
C ASP A 122 -0.86 4.28 0.16
N LEU A 123 0.39 4.13 0.56
CA LEU A 123 1.05 4.83 1.67
C LEU A 123 2.09 5.84 1.15
N GLY A 124 2.38 5.84 -0.15
CA GLY A 124 3.52 6.56 -0.74
C GLY A 124 4.87 6.13 -0.15
N ASN A 125 5.88 7.02 -0.25
CA ASN A 125 7.23 6.76 0.25
C ASN A 125 7.44 7.24 1.71
N ASP A 126 6.61 8.17 2.19
CA ASP A 126 6.75 8.78 3.51
C ASP A 126 5.50 8.53 4.38
N LEU A 127 5.68 7.82 5.50
CA LEU A 127 4.62 7.44 6.45
C LEU A 127 4.19 8.59 7.40
N ILE A 128 4.93 9.70 7.42
CA ILE A 128 4.76 10.78 8.39
C ILE A 128 3.91 11.90 7.78
N ASN A 129 4.20 12.27 6.53
CA ASN A 129 3.61 13.43 5.89
C ASN A 129 2.29 13.13 5.17
N ASP A 130 1.39 14.10 5.19
CA ASP A 130 0.18 14.05 4.39
C ASP A 130 0.49 14.09 2.89
N LYS A 131 -0.30 13.33 2.13
CA LYS A 131 -0.21 13.26 0.68
C LYS A 131 -1.31 14.13 0.07
N LEU A 132 -1.05 14.69 -1.09
CA LEU A 132 -2.03 15.39 -1.91
C LEU A 132 -2.35 14.52 -3.13
N TRP A 133 -3.54 13.91 -3.11
CA TRP A 133 -4.05 13.12 -4.20
C TRP A 133 -4.67 14.04 -5.26
N GLN A 134 -4.21 13.91 -6.51
CA GLN A 134 -4.55 14.84 -7.60
C GLN A 134 -5.67 14.31 -8.48
N SER A 135 -5.51 13.08 -8.99
CA SER A 135 -6.52 12.47 -9.86
C SER A 135 -6.50 10.95 -9.79
N ALA A 136 -7.58 10.34 -10.28
CA ALA A 136 -7.65 8.92 -10.60
C ALA A 136 -8.00 8.76 -12.07
N ILE A 137 -7.38 7.78 -12.72
CA ILE A 137 -7.64 7.36 -14.10
C ILE A 137 -8.17 5.93 -14.07
N LEU A 138 -9.26 5.72 -14.79
CA LEU A 138 -9.88 4.43 -15.03
C LEU A 138 -10.03 4.21 -16.54
N GLN A 139 -9.69 3.03 -17.03
CA GLN A 139 -10.03 2.59 -18.37
C GLN A 139 -11.00 1.41 -18.30
N VAL A 140 -12.18 1.59 -18.90
CA VAL A 140 -13.25 0.59 -18.97
C VAL A 140 -13.30 -0.01 -20.36
N VAL A 141 -13.35 -1.33 -20.41
CA VAL A 141 -13.53 -2.15 -21.61
C VAL A 141 -14.79 -2.99 -21.41
N GLY A 142 -15.61 -3.15 -22.44
CA GLY A 142 -16.80 -4.00 -22.38
C GLY A 142 -18.01 -3.45 -21.61
N GLY A 143 -18.16 -2.14 -21.38
CA GLY A 143 -19.36 -1.54 -20.79
C GLY A 143 -20.51 -1.36 -21.78
N ALA A 144 -21.48 -2.27 -21.74
CA ALA A 144 -22.76 -2.15 -22.43
C ALA A 144 -23.82 -1.43 -21.55
N THR A 145 -25.00 -1.16 -22.12
CA THR A 145 -26.11 -0.55 -21.36
C THR A 145 -26.52 -1.45 -20.19
N GLY A 146 -26.42 -0.93 -18.97
CA GLY A 146 -26.76 -1.68 -17.75
C GLY A 146 -25.56 -2.21 -16.97
N GLU A 147 -24.35 -1.96 -17.47
CA GLU A 147 -23.09 -2.27 -16.81
C GLU A 147 -22.40 -0.99 -16.34
N THR A 148 -21.85 -1.00 -15.13
CA THR A 148 -21.22 0.19 -14.55
C THR A 148 -19.91 -0.14 -13.85
N VAL A 149 -18.92 0.73 -14.01
CA VAL A 149 -17.69 0.73 -13.21
C VAL A 149 -17.56 2.03 -12.45
N GLN A 150 -17.29 1.97 -11.15
CA GLN A 150 -17.12 3.16 -10.31
C GLN A 150 -15.86 3.02 -9.46
N VAL A 151 -15.06 4.09 -9.39
CA VAL A 151 -13.94 4.15 -8.45
C VAL A 151 -14.35 4.94 -7.22
N LYS A 152 -14.12 4.32 -6.06
CA LYS A 152 -14.26 4.94 -4.74
C LYS A 152 -12.93 4.91 -4.01
N TYR A 153 -12.79 5.76 -3.00
CA TYR A 153 -11.62 5.82 -2.14
C TYR A 153 -12.00 5.91 -0.66
N ARG A 154 -11.09 5.52 0.22
CA ARG A 154 -11.16 5.67 1.68
C ARG A 154 -9.87 6.28 2.20
N LYS A 155 -9.97 7.28 3.08
CA LYS A 155 -8.82 7.80 3.84
C LYS A 155 -8.57 6.96 5.09
N ASP A 156 -7.51 7.29 5.82
CA ASP A 156 -6.96 6.58 6.98
C ASP A 156 -7.98 6.08 8.00
N THR A 157 -8.97 6.92 8.31
CA THR A 157 -9.97 6.72 9.36
C THR A 157 -11.37 6.52 8.79
N ASP A 158 -11.53 6.55 7.46
CA ASP A 158 -12.85 6.49 6.85
C ASP A 158 -13.41 5.06 6.96
N THR A 159 -14.62 4.94 7.47
CA THR A 159 -15.34 3.67 7.56
C THR A 159 -16.13 3.36 6.28
N SER A 160 -16.37 4.36 5.43
CA SER A 160 -17.10 4.26 4.17
C SER A 160 -16.31 4.84 3.00
N ALA A 161 -16.56 4.30 1.80
CA ALA A 161 -15.88 4.73 0.59
C ALA A 161 -16.61 5.92 -0.08
N THR A 162 -15.84 6.92 -0.50
CA THR A 162 -16.32 8.10 -1.22
C THR A 162 -16.04 7.94 -2.72
N SER A 163 -17.01 8.29 -3.57
CA SER A 163 -16.85 8.20 -5.02
C SER A 163 -15.90 9.28 -5.54
N ILE A 164 -14.93 8.90 -6.39
CA ILE A 164 -14.08 9.86 -7.13
C ILE A 164 -14.46 9.92 -8.61
N ILE A 165 -14.61 8.76 -9.25
CA ILE A 165 -15.07 8.67 -10.64
C ILE A 165 -16.55 8.31 -10.56
N ALA A 166 -17.41 9.07 -11.24
CA ALA A 166 -18.83 8.72 -11.38
C ALA A 166 -18.97 7.34 -12.05
N ALA A 167 -20.12 6.69 -11.90
CA ALA A 167 -20.35 5.39 -12.53
C ALA A 167 -20.20 5.52 -14.06
N ALA A 168 -19.13 4.94 -14.60
CA ALA A 168 -18.87 4.85 -16.02
C ALA A 168 -19.80 3.80 -16.62
N VAL A 169 -20.57 4.20 -17.64
CA VAL A 169 -21.59 3.38 -18.31
C VAL A 169 -21.24 3.07 -19.77
N THR A 170 -20.05 3.50 -20.22
CA THR A 170 -19.58 3.29 -21.59
C THR A 170 -18.11 2.88 -21.59
N ASN A 171 -17.64 2.40 -22.73
CA ASN A 171 -16.22 2.15 -22.97
C ASN A 171 -15.46 3.48 -23.06
N GLY A 172 -14.28 3.53 -22.43
CA GLY A 172 -13.43 4.71 -22.53
C GLY A 172 -12.47 4.89 -21.36
N VAL A 173 -11.75 6.01 -21.43
CA VAL A 173 -10.86 6.48 -20.36
C VAL A 173 -11.58 7.59 -19.60
N TYR A 174 -11.61 7.45 -18.28
CA TYR A 174 -12.20 8.39 -17.36
C TYR A 174 -11.11 8.89 -16.41
N GLU A 175 -10.86 10.19 -16.42
CA GLU A 175 -10.01 10.85 -15.44
C GLU A 175 -10.88 11.80 -14.61
N SER A 176 -10.72 11.77 -13.29
CA SER A 176 -11.39 12.71 -12.39
C SER A 176 -10.38 13.25 -11.39
N ASN A 177 -10.34 14.57 -11.29
CA ASN A 177 -9.60 15.25 -10.24
C ASN A 177 -10.37 15.15 -8.92
N PHE A 178 -9.66 15.06 -7.81
CA PHE A 178 -10.32 15.20 -6.51
C PHE A 178 -10.87 16.63 -6.39
N SER A 179 -12.14 16.76 -6.01
CA SER A 179 -12.83 18.06 -5.88
C SER A 179 -12.21 18.97 -4.82
N SER A 180 -11.42 18.41 -3.91
CA SER A 180 -10.62 19.10 -2.91
C SER A 180 -9.35 18.31 -2.65
N ALA A 181 -8.24 18.99 -2.34
CA ALA A 181 -7.00 18.34 -1.93
C ALA A 181 -7.27 17.42 -0.73
N LEU A 182 -7.24 16.10 -0.97
CA LEU A 182 -7.36 15.13 0.11
C LEU A 182 -6.06 15.14 0.90
N THR A 183 -6.18 15.37 2.21
CA THR A 183 -5.07 15.32 3.15
C THR A 183 -5.21 14.01 3.93
N SER A 184 -4.35 13.03 3.64
CA SER A 184 -4.29 11.75 4.35
C SER A 184 -2.89 11.12 4.23
N LYS A 185 -2.52 10.26 5.19
CA LYS A 185 -1.23 9.53 5.15
C LYS A 185 -1.30 8.30 4.26
N ARG A 186 -2.47 7.68 4.18
CA ARG A 186 -2.78 6.55 3.31
C ARG A 186 -4.10 6.78 2.58
N ILE A 187 -4.27 6.10 1.45
CA ILE A 187 -5.53 6.06 0.75
C ILE A 187 -5.76 4.64 0.28
N GLN A 188 -7.00 4.19 0.27
CA GLN A 188 -7.37 2.90 -0.27
C GLN A 188 -8.39 3.11 -1.38
N PHE A 189 -8.18 2.46 -2.52
CA PHE A 189 -9.10 2.50 -3.64
C PHE A 189 -9.97 1.25 -3.71
N GLU A 190 -11.20 1.45 -4.14
CA GLU A 190 -12.16 0.38 -4.44
C GLU A 190 -12.69 0.56 -5.86
N ILE A 191 -12.60 -0.49 -6.65
CA ILE A 191 -13.21 -0.56 -7.98
C ILE A 191 -14.50 -1.34 -7.81
N HIS A 192 -15.64 -0.66 -7.95
CA HIS A 192 -16.98 -1.23 -7.89
C HIS A 192 -17.44 -1.55 -9.31
N LEU A 193 -17.87 -2.79 -9.54
CA LEU A 193 -18.42 -3.25 -10.81
C LEU A 193 -19.87 -3.68 -10.58
N ALA A 194 -20.75 -3.35 -11.51
CA ALA A 194 -22.13 -3.81 -11.51
C ALA A 194 -22.61 -4.13 -12.92
N SER A 195 -23.54 -5.07 -13.00
CA SER A 195 -24.21 -5.51 -14.23
C SER A 195 -25.67 -5.84 -13.92
N ASN A 196 -26.58 -5.43 -14.80
CA ASN A 196 -27.99 -5.81 -14.73
C ASN A 196 -28.27 -7.20 -15.32
N THR A 197 -27.25 -7.90 -15.85
CA THR A 197 -27.35 -9.27 -16.34
C THR A 197 -26.36 -10.18 -15.61
N ASN A 198 -26.60 -11.50 -15.67
CA ASN A 198 -25.67 -12.49 -15.15
C ASN A 198 -24.82 -13.15 -16.25
N THR A 199 -24.92 -12.69 -17.49
CA THR A 199 -24.20 -13.23 -18.66
C THR A 199 -23.14 -12.27 -19.21
N ALA A 200 -23.07 -11.04 -18.69
CA ALA A 200 -22.09 -10.04 -19.09
C ALA A 200 -21.67 -9.21 -17.86
N THR A 201 -20.45 -8.68 -17.89
CA THR A 201 -19.85 -7.86 -16.84
C THR A 201 -18.93 -6.83 -17.48
N PRO A 202 -18.81 -5.61 -16.93
CA PRO A 202 -17.81 -4.67 -17.41
C PRO A 202 -16.39 -5.16 -17.04
N GLU A 203 -15.40 -4.76 -17.84
CA GLU A 203 -13.99 -5.05 -17.62
C GLU A 203 -13.21 -3.76 -17.34
N VAL A 204 -12.17 -3.87 -16.51
CA VAL A 204 -11.25 -2.76 -16.24
C VAL A 204 -9.87 -3.17 -16.74
N SER A 205 -9.39 -2.47 -17.77
CA SER A 205 -8.07 -2.75 -18.35
C SER A 205 -6.95 -1.97 -17.66
N TYR A 206 -7.27 -0.83 -17.05
CA TYR A 206 -6.27 0.03 -16.42
C TYR A 206 -6.87 0.85 -15.28
N PHE A 207 -6.11 0.97 -14.20
CA PHE A 207 -6.38 1.88 -13.10
C PHE A 207 -5.08 2.53 -12.63
N GLN A 208 -5.10 3.84 -12.43
CA GLN A 208 -4.00 4.61 -11.87
C GLN A 208 -4.52 5.67 -10.91
N ALA A 209 -3.91 5.75 -9.73
CA ALA A 209 -4.05 6.90 -8.85
C ALA A 209 -2.82 7.80 -8.97
N LYS A 210 -3.03 9.11 -9.07
CA LYS A 210 -1.96 10.12 -9.06
C LYS A 210 -1.98 10.87 -7.75
N GLY A 211 -0.90 10.76 -6.98
CA GLY A 211 -0.68 11.50 -5.74
C GLY A 211 0.73 12.08 -5.71
N VAL A 212 0.89 13.23 -5.03
CA VAL A 212 2.18 13.85 -4.78
C VAL A 212 2.29 14.11 -3.28
N GLU A 213 3.49 13.93 -2.72
CA GLU A 213 3.75 14.29 -1.33
C GLU A 213 3.57 15.79 -1.14
N LYS A 214 2.80 16.21 -0.12
CA LYS A 214 2.68 17.63 0.22
C LYS A 214 3.71 17.95 1.30
N PRO A 215 4.87 18.53 0.96
CA PRO A 215 5.73 19.08 1.99
C PRO A 215 5.00 20.24 2.68
N THR A 216 4.84 20.17 4.00
CA THR A 216 4.03 21.14 4.74
C THR A 216 4.68 22.53 4.72
N VAL A 217 6.00 22.61 4.88
CA VAL A 217 6.90 23.72 4.53
C VAL A 217 8.31 23.11 4.64
N VAL A 218 9.14 23.16 3.60
CA VAL A 218 10.52 22.63 3.70
C VAL A 218 11.47 23.76 4.05
N ARG A 219 11.80 23.90 5.33
CA ARG A 219 13.08 24.51 5.72
C ARG A 219 14.06 23.39 5.99
N ILE A 220 15.16 23.39 5.24
CA ILE A 220 16.25 22.45 5.45
C ILE A 220 17.31 23.16 6.28
N HIS A 221 17.59 22.62 7.45
CA HIS A 221 18.68 23.05 8.31
C HIS A 221 19.87 22.15 8.05
N GLU A 222 20.97 22.74 7.65
CA GLU A 222 22.24 22.05 7.47
C GLU A 222 23.18 22.48 8.58
N ALA A 223 23.70 21.52 9.33
CA ALA A 223 24.59 21.77 10.45
C ALA A 223 25.76 20.80 10.41
N VAL A 224 26.94 21.31 10.75
CA VAL A 224 28.16 20.52 10.91
C VAL A 224 28.56 20.54 12.37
N TYR A 225 28.49 19.38 13.01
CA TYR A 225 28.94 19.22 14.39
C TYR A 225 30.40 18.79 14.39
N LYS A 226 31.23 19.61 15.03
CA LYS A 226 32.61 19.24 15.34
C LYS A 226 32.60 18.12 16.39
N MET A 227 33.24 16.99 16.10
CA MET A 227 33.58 16.03 17.14
C MET A 227 34.96 16.39 17.71
N GLY A 228 35.03 16.62 19.02
CA GLY A 228 36.30 16.94 19.67
C GLY A 228 37.23 15.72 19.70
N ASP A 229 38.55 15.95 19.61
CA ASP A 229 39.59 14.91 19.56
C ASP A 229 39.81 14.15 20.88
N LYS A 230 38.93 14.32 21.87
CA LYS A 230 39.01 13.61 23.15
C LYS A 230 37.72 12.82 23.40
N PRO A 231 37.81 11.51 23.68
CA PRO A 231 36.67 10.67 24.03
C PRO A 231 36.28 10.91 25.50
N THR A 232 35.93 12.15 25.85
CA THR A 232 35.35 12.47 27.15
C THR A 232 33.83 12.47 26.99
N ASP A 233 33.18 11.41 27.46
CA ASP A 233 31.76 11.06 27.74
C ASP A 233 30.57 11.84 27.11
N ARG A 234 30.70 13.10 26.69
CA ARG A 234 29.68 13.87 25.96
C ARG A 234 29.72 13.68 24.43
N VAL A 235 30.84 13.24 23.87
CA VAL A 235 31.00 13.04 22.41
C VAL A 235 30.35 11.72 21.96
N SER A 236 30.37 10.68 22.80
CA SER A 236 29.73 9.38 22.51
C SER A 236 28.20 9.48 22.44
N THR A 237 27.59 10.30 23.30
CA THR A 237 26.14 10.52 23.35
C THR A 237 25.62 11.28 22.13
N LEU A 238 26.31 12.34 21.68
CA LEU A 238 25.90 13.07 20.46
C LEU A 238 26.09 12.21 19.20
N ARG A 239 27.22 11.50 19.09
CA ARG A 239 27.49 10.61 17.94
C ARG A 239 26.48 9.46 17.87
N SER A 240 26.16 8.87 19.01
CA SER A 240 25.12 7.83 19.12
C SER A 240 23.73 8.39 18.80
N LEU A 241 23.38 9.56 19.34
CA LEU A 241 22.12 10.24 19.06
C LEU A 241 21.96 10.51 17.57
N LEU A 242 22.95 11.11 16.91
CA LEU A 242 22.88 11.47 15.49
C LEU A 242 22.84 10.23 14.58
N ARG A 243 23.57 9.17 14.91
CA ARG A 243 23.49 7.90 14.17
C ARG A 243 22.15 7.20 14.37
N THR A 244 21.60 7.22 15.59
CA THR A 244 20.27 6.68 15.90
C THR A 244 19.15 7.52 15.29
N ALA A 245 19.36 8.83 15.17
CA ALA A 245 18.43 9.78 14.59
C ALA A 245 18.15 9.54 13.11
N GLY A 246 19.12 8.99 12.36
CA GLY A 246 18.91 8.59 10.96
C GLY A 246 17.99 7.37 10.78
N SER A 247 17.77 6.60 11.85
CA SER A 247 16.96 5.36 11.83
C SER A 247 15.70 5.42 12.68
N THR A 248 15.40 6.57 13.31
CA THR A 248 14.26 6.73 14.21
C THR A 248 13.11 7.51 13.56
N THR A 249 11.89 7.17 13.94
CA THR A 249 10.68 7.94 13.59
C THR A 249 10.43 9.11 14.56
N ASN A 250 11.24 9.24 15.62
CA ASN A 250 11.10 10.30 16.61
C ASN A 250 11.59 11.63 16.06
N LEU A 251 10.81 12.69 16.30
CA LEU A 251 11.19 14.05 15.95
C LEU A 251 12.33 14.56 16.84
N ILE A 252 13.25 15.31 16.23
CA ILE A 252 14.42 15.92 16.87
C ILE A 252 14.11 17.39 17.14
N ARG A 253 14.27 17.82 18.39
CA ARG A 253 14.22 19.25 18.73
C ARG A 253 15.52 19.91 18.30
N PHE A 254 15.44 20.83 17.36
CA PHE A 254 16.58 21.60 16.87
C PHE A 254 16.41 23.07 17.26
N ALA A 255 17.39 23.65 17.93
CA ALA A 255 17.43 25.08 18.24
C ALA A 255 18.13 25.81 17.09
N ASP A 256 17.48 26.81 16.51
CA ASP A 256 18.12 27.69 15.52
C ASP A 256 18.99 28.73 16.25
N LEU A 257 20.30 28.51 16.27
CA LEU A 257 21.24 29.34 17.00
C LEU A 257 21.74 30.56 16.21
N ARG A 258 21.25 30.78 14.98
CA ARG A 258 21.75 31.84 14.07
C ARG A 258 21.55 33.27 14.60
N TYR A 259 20.60 33.48 15.51
CA TYR A 259 20.24 34.81 16.02
C TYR A 259 20.58 35.03 17.50
N GLY A 260 21.44 34.20 18.10
CA GLY A 260 21.80 34.33 19.51
C GLY A 260 20.69 33.94 20.48
N ASP A 261 19.65 33.26 19.98
CA ASP A 261 18.57 32.74 20.79
C ASP A 261 19.09 31.69 21.79
N SER A 262 18.75 31.89 23.06
CA SER A 262 19.16 31.00 24.14
C SER A 262 18.22 29.78 24.22
N THR A 263 18.79 28.61 24.52
CA THR A 263 18.07 27.34 24.72
C THR A 263 17.22 27.30 25.99
N VAL A 264 17.08 28.43 26.70
CA VAL A 264 16.65 28.47 28.11
C VAL A 264 15.13 28.31 28.24
N ASP A 265 14.36 28.63 27.20
CA ASP A 265 12.92 28.87 27.38
C ASP A 265 12.03 27.78 26.76
N GLY A 266 12.61 26.77 26.10
CA GLY A 266 11.85 25.69 25.45
C GLY A 266 10.96 26.12 24.26
N LYS A 267 10.91 27.41 23.92
CA LYS A 267 10.05 28.01 22.87
C LYS A 267 10.76 28.25 21.53
N THR A 268 12.08 28.20 21.49
CA THR A 268 12.94 28.48 20.30
C THR A 268 13.44 27.20 19.62
N TYR A 269 12.64 26.13 19.69
CA TYR A 269 12.96 24.86 19.04
C TYR A 269 12.01 24.61 17.87
N VAL A 270 12.59 24.20 16.75
CA VAL A 270 11.85 23.61 15.64
C VAL A 270 11.91 22.09 15.76
N TRP A 271 10.80 21.43 15.45
CA TRP A 271 10.78 19.98 15.31
C TRP A 271 11.33 19.62 13.94
N THR A 272 12.26 18.69 13.91
CA THR A 272 12.94 18.29 12.68
C THR A 272 13.02 16.78 12.57
N SER A 273 13.08 16.27 11.35
CA SER A 273 13.45 14.89 11.05
C SER A 273 14.79 14.85 10.31
N MET A 274 15.54 13.76 10.45
CA MET A 274 16.77 13.58 9.68
C MET A 274 16.43 13.30 8.22
N ALA A 275 17.07 14.00 7.28
CA ALA A 275 16.87 13.73 5.86
C ALA A 275 17.40 12.34 5.49
N PRO A 276 16.77 11.63 4.53
CA PRO A 276 17.26 10.34 4.06
C PRO A 276 18.73 10.41 3.58
N GLY A 277 19.54 9.44 3.98
CA GLY A 277 20.97 9.39 3.64
C GLY A 277 21.88 10.29 4.50
N TRP A 278 21.37 10.79 5.63
CA TRP A 278 22.10 11.53 6.67
C TRP A 278 21.93 10.83 8.03
N PRO A 279 22.85 11.00 8.99
CA PRO A 279 24.05 11.86 8.97
C PRO A 279 25.18 11.33 8.08
N LYS A 280 26.11 12.21 7.69
CA LYS A 280 27.34 11.84 6.98
C LYS A 280 28.57 12.25 7.78
N GLU A 281 29.58 11.38 7.83
CA GLU A 281 30.89 11.75 8.35
C GLU A 281 31.65 12.52 7.27
N VAL A 282 32.20 13.68 7.64
CA VAL A 282 32.93 14.58 6.74
C VAL A 282 34.26 14.96 7.36
N GLU A 283 35.27 15.16 6.53
CA GLU A 283 36.55 15.70 6.96
C GLU A 283 36.50 17.23 6.86
N ILE A 284 36.77 17.92 7.95
CA ILE A 284 36.78 19.39 8.01
C ILE A 284 38.22 19.85 7.90
N LEU A 285 38.56 20.41 6.73
CA LEU A 285 39.83 21.08 6.52
C LEU A 285 39.84 22.42 7.25
N ARG A 286 40.85 22.65 8.09
CA ARG A 286 41.10 23.95 8.72
C ARG A 286 42.14 24.73 7.92
N ASP A 287 42.04 26.05 7.96
CA ASP A 287 43.09 26.90 7.43
C ASP A 287 44.38 26.76 8.26
N LYS A 288 45.51 26.76 7.53
CA LYS A 288 46.92 26.53 7.88
C LYS A 288 47.25 25.95 9.27
N SER A 289 47.86 24.76 9.24
CA SER A 289 48.68 24.14 10.31
C SER A 289 47.96 23.34 11.41
N ARG A 290 46.71 22.89 11.19
CA ARG A 290 46.05 21.91 12.06
C ARG A 290 45.72 20.63 11.30
N GLN A 291 45.81 19.48 11.97
CA GLN A 291 45.37 18.21 11.38
C GLN A 291 43.88 18.29 11.03
N PRO A 292 43.44 17.65 9.93
CA PRO A 292 42.02 17.59 9.59
C PRO A 292 41.22 16.96 10.72
N GLU A 293 40.05 17.53 10.99
CA GLU A 293 39.16 17.05 12.06
C GLU A 293 37.98 16.29 11.46
N ILE A 294 37.51 15.27 12.17
CA ILE A 294 36.31 14.51 11.77
C ILE A 294 35.06 15.28 12.25
N GLY A 295 34.21 15.66 11.30
CA GLY A 295 32.90 16.23 11.55
C GLY A 295 31.78 15.25 11.25
N ILE A 296 30.61 15.51 11.83
CA ILE A 296 29.34 14.94 11.36
C ILE A 296 28.52 16.07 10.77
N GLN A 297 28.24 15.95 9.48
CA GLN A 297 27.29 16.81 8.79
C GLN A 297 25.91 16.16 8.89
N VAL A 298 24.91 16.97 9.24
CA VAL A 298 23.52 16.58 9.33
C VAL A 298 22.68 17.48 8.43
N LYS A 299 21.63 16.89 7.88
CA LYS A 299 20.61 17.61 7.13
C LYS A 299 19.28 17.31 7.79
N LEU A 300 18.71 18.33 8.41
CA LEU A 300 17.48 18.26 9.20
C LEU A 300 16.35 18.96 8.43
N ILE A 301 15.22 18.29 8.32
CA ILE A 301 14.02 18.79 7.65
C ILE A 301 13.09 19.32 8.74
N GLU A 302 12.75 20.60 8.70
CA GLU A 302 11.77 21.20 9.60
C GLU A 302 10.37 20.62 9.34
N VAL A 303 9.70 20.24 10.42
CA VAL A 303 8.34 19.70 10.42
C VAL A 303 7.47 20.67 11.21
N SER A 304 6.53 21.33 10.53
CA SER A 304 5.48 22.08 11.23
C SER A 304 4.54 21.08 11.91
N TYR A 305 4.56 21.06 13.24
CA TYR A 305 3.67 20.25 14.05
C TYR A 305 2.78 21.17 14.89
N THR A 306 1.47 21.03 14.77
CA THR A 306 0.52 21.62 15.72
C THR A 306 0.32 20.59 16.83
N LEU A 307 0.77 20.90 18.06
CA LEU A 307 0.35 20.15 19.24
C LEU A 307 -1.15 20.40 19.42
N THR A 308 -1.97 19.40 19.10
CA THR A 308 -3.35 19.31 19.59
C THR A 308 -3.37 18.91 21.05
#